data_AF-D5RS63-F1
#
_entry.id   AF-D5RS63-F1
#
_cell.length_a   1.000
_cell.length_b   1.000
_cell.length_c   1.000
_cell.angle_alpha   90.00
_cell.angle_beta   90.00
_cell.angle_gamma   90.00
#
_symmetry.space_group_name_H-M   'P 1'
#
loop_
_entity.id
_entity.type
_entity.pdbx_description
1 polymer ?
#
loop_
_entity_poly.entity_id
_entity_poly.type
_entity_poly.pdbx_seq_one_letter_code
_entity_poly.pdbx_strand_id
1 'polypeptide(L)' 'MQQTPPPRLALVTGAQQGIGAAIALALAEAGADIAVNHLDDAAAAEALCARIRALGRRA' A
#
# COMPACT_ATOMS: atom_id res chain seq x y z
N MET A 1 -17.92 22.73 -11.81
CA MET A 1 -17.27 22.14 -10.63
C MET A 1 -16.56 20.88 -11.08
N GLN A 2 -15.23 20.86 -11.15
CA GLN A 2 -14.50 19.64 -11.49
C GLN A 2 -14.27 18.87 -10.18
N GLN A 3 -14.87 17.69 -10.05
CA GLN A 3 -14.64 16.82 -8.90
C GLN A 3 -13.29 16.12 -9.07
N THR A 4 -12.42 16.22 -8.07
CA THR A 4 -11.18 15.42 -8.04
C THR A 4 -11.57 13.95 -7.92
N PRO A 5 -11.10 13.07 -8.83
CA PRO A 5 -11.41 11.66 -8.74
C PRO A 5 -10.86 11.08 -7.43
N PRO A 6 -11.58 10.14 -6.80
CA PRO A 6 -11.14 9.55 -5.54
C PRO A 6 -9.77 8.86 -5.71
N PRO A 7 -8.95 8.78 -4.64
CA PRO A 7 -7.69 8.06 -4.68
C PRO A 7 -7.92 6.63 -5.17
N ARG A 8 -7.08 6.17 -6.11
CA ARG A 8 -7.14 4.81 -6.65
C ARG A 8 -6.70 3.83 -5.56
N LEU A 9 -7.39 2.69 -5.45
CA LEU A 9 -7.03 1.60 -4.54
C LEU A 9 -6.31 0.50 -5.32
N ALA A 10 -5.18 0.01 -4.82
CA ALA A 10 -4.45 -1.12 -5.39
C ALA A 10 -4.33 -2.27 -4.38
N LEU A 11 -4.67 -3.50 -4.80
CA LEU A 11 -4.43 -4.72 -4.05
C LEU A 11 -3.06 -5.28 -4.43
N VAL A 12 -2.21 -5.52 -3.44
CA VAL A 12 -0.90 -6.16 -3.64
C VAL A 12 -0.80 -7.44 -2.81
N THR A 13 -0.57 -8.57 -3.49
CA THR A 13 -0.42 -9.89 -2.87
C THR A 13 1.04 -10.22 -2.61
N GLY A 14 1.32 -10.91 -1.50
CA GLY A 14 2.72 -11.15 -1.08
C GLY A 14 3.43 -9.83 -0.75
N ALA A 15 2.66 -8.82 -0.33
CA ALA A 15 3.15 -7.46 -0.17
C ALA A 15 4.10 -7.31 1.02
N GLN A 16 4.12 -8.24 1.97
CA GLN A 16 4.92 -8.11 3.18
C GLN A 16 6.44 -8.08 2.94
N GLN A 17 6.91 -8.48 1.74
CA GLN A 17 8.35 -8.60 1.46
C GLN A 17 8.70 -8.43 -0.03
N GLY A 18 10.02 -8.31 -0.28
CA GLY A 18 10.61 -8.35 -1.62
C GLY A 18 9.97 -7.37 -2.61
N ILE A 19 9.66 -7.88 -3.80
CA ILE A 19 9.08 -7.08 -4.90
C ILE A 19 7.67 -6.59 -4.54
N GLY A 20 6.87 -7.40 -3.84
CA GLY A 20 5.52 -7.00 -3.42
C GLY A 20 5.54 -5.75 -2.55
N ALA A 21 6.44 -5.70 -1.56
CA ALA A 21 6.62 -4.53 -0.71
C ALA A 21 7.07 -3.29 -1.51
N ALA A 22 8.01 -3.48 -2.45
CA ALA A 22 8.50 -2.38 -3.30
C ALA A 22 7.39 -1.81 -4.20
N ILE A 23 6.56 -2.68 -4.80
CA ILE A 23 5.42 -2.27 -5.61
C ILE A 23 4.39 -1.51 -4.77
N ALA A 24 4.05 -2.02 -3.58
CA ALA A 24 3.09 -1.38 -2.69
C ALA A 24 3.51 0.05 -2.33
N LEU A 25 4.79 0.26 -2.02
CA LEU A 25 5.34 1.59 -1.71
C LEU A 25 5.33 2.51 -2.92
N ALA A 26 5.79 2.02 -4.09
CA ALA A 26 5.81 2.82 -5.31
C ALA A 26 4.40 3.28 -5.71
N LEU A 27 3.38 2.44 -5.54
CA LEU A 27 1.99 2.79 -5.80
C LEU A 27 1.47 3.82 -4.77
N ALA A 28 1.85 3.69 -3.50
CA ALA A 28 1.50 4.65 -2.46
C ALA A 28 2.11 6.02 -2.71
N GLU A 29 3.40 6.07 -3.09
CA GLU A 29 4.10 7.29 -3.51
C GLU A 29 3.43 7.94 -4.73
N ALA A 30 2.94 7.12 -5.68
CA ALA A 30 2.17 7.58 -6.83
C ALA A 30 0.73 8.03 -6.50
N GLY A 31 0.33 7.95 -5.23
CA GLY A 31 -0.92 8.51 -4.72
C GLY A 31 -2.05 7.50 -4.50
N ALA A 32 -1.79 6.21 -4.61
CA ALA A 32 -2.77 5.17 -4.37
C ALA A 32 -2.93 4.84 -2.88
N ASP A 33 -4.13 4.44 -2.48
CA ASP A 33 -4.33 3.65 -1.28
C ASP A 33 -4.01 2.19 -1.58
N ILE A 34 -3.56 1.43 -0.58
CA ILE A 34 -3.05 0.07 -0.79
C ILE A 34 -3.85 -0.90 0.08
N ALA A 35 -4.27 -2.02 -0.49
CA ALA A 35 -4.70 -3.19 0.27
C ALA A 35 -3.54 -4.20 0.29
N VAL A 36 -3.04 -4.51 1.49
CA VAL A 36 -1.90 -5.41 1.69
C VAL A 36 -2.42 -6.83 1.96
N ASN A 37 -2.10 -7.77 1.07
CA ASN A 37 -2.31 -9.19 1.30
C ASN A 37 -0.97 -9.89 1.58
N HIS A 38 -0.93 -10.68 2.66
CA HIS A 38 0.21 -11.46 3.12
C HIS A 38 -0.26 -12.87 3.51
N LEU A 39 0.68 -13.81 3.66
CA LEU A 39 0.36 -15.21 3.99
C LEU A 39 0.56 -15.52 5.48
N ASP A 40 1.78 -15.32 5.98
CA ASP A 40 2.25 -15.87 7.26
C ASP A 40 3.04 -14.89 8.13
N ASP A 41 3.44 -13.73 7.60
CA ASP A 41 4.19 -12.70 8.33
C ASP A 41 3.39 -11.40 8.46
N ALA A 42 2.49 -11.39 9.45
CA ALA A 42 1.66 -10.22 9.77
C ALA A 42 2.48 -9.04 10.32
N ALA A 43 3.60 -9.30 10.97
CA ALA A 43 4.46 -8.24 11.51
C ALA A 43 5.14 -7.46 10.38
N ALA A 44 5.67 -8.16 9.37
CA ALA A 44 6.22 -7.52 8.18
C ALA A 44 5.13 -6.77 7.38
N ALA A 45 3.93 -7.33 7.28
CA ALA A 45 2.79 -6.67 6.65
C ALA A 45 2.41 -5.36 7.38
N GLU A 46 2.31 -5.38 8.71
CA GLU A 46 1.95 -4.19 9.49
C GLU A 46 3.06 -3.12 9.44
N ALA A 47 4.33 -3.53 9.43
CA ALA A 47 5.46 -2.62 9.22
C ALA A 47 5.38 -1.92 7.85
N LEU A 48 4.99 -2.63 6.80
CA LEU A 48 4.71 -2.03 5.50
C LEU A 48 3.51 -1.07 5.57
N CYS A 49 2.41 -1.46 6.22
CA CYS A 49 1.24 -0.60 6.38
C CYS A 49 1.59 0.71 7.09
N ALA A 50 2.40 0.66 8.15
CA ALA A 50 2.89 1.85 8.84
C ALA A 50 3.68 2.78 7.90
N ARG A 51 4.52 2.23 7.02
CA ARG A 51 5.26 3.01 6.01
C ARG A 51 4.32 3.64 4.99
N ILE A 52 3.30 2.93 4.52
CA ILE A 52 2.31 3.47 3.58
C ILE A 52 1.50 4.60 4.24
N ARG A 53 1.11 4.43 5.51
CA ARG A 53 0.43 5.46 6.29
C ARG A 53 1.30 6.71 6.50
N ALA A 54 2.61 6.54 6.68
CA ALA A 54 3.56 7.66 6.73
C ALA A 54 3.65 8.44 5.41
N LEU A 55 3.29 7.85 4.26
CA LEU A 55 3.17 8.53 2.96
C LEU A 55 1.83 9.26 2.80
N GLY A 56 0.99 9.30 3.83
CA GLY A 56 -0.35 9.91 3.79
C GLY A 56 -1.38 9.09 3.02
N ARG A 57 -1.13 7.78 2.84
CA ARG A 57 -2.04 6.84 2.17
C ARG A 57 -2.64 5.85 3.14
N ARG A 58 -3.74 5.22 2.75
CA ARG A 58 -4.37 4.15 3.54
C ARG A 58 -3.72 2.81 3.22
N ALA A 59 -3.52 2.01 4.26
CA ALA A 59 -3.07 0.62 4.22
C ALA A 59 -3.73 -0.19 5.32
#